data_AF-A0A7W4PBV5-F1
#
_entry.id   AF-A0A7W4PBV5-F1
#
_cell.length_a   1.000
_cell.length_b   1.000
_cell.length_c   1.000
_cell.angle_alpha   90.00
_cell.angle_beta   90.00
_cell.angle_gamma   90.00
#
_symmetry.space_group_name_H-M   'P 1'
#
loop_
_entity.id
_entity.type
_entity.pdbx_description
1 polymer ?
#
loop_
_entity_poly.entity_id
_entity_poly.type
_entity_poly.pdbx_seq_one_letter_code
_entity_poly.pdbx_strand_id
1 'polypeptide(L)'
;MEGVVAAVEADADPEVEAQARRMGWVPRDDFRGDAEKWRPARDFLDRGMTLLPVLQQQYRALDGRYASMQAQLRDSQKALADLTERTRRADERAYQRAVRDIEGRRQAAVASGDTTAFAVAERDLQDLRDTAPLPAARAEEAAPAPVPAPVERVESMPVEIMDFVQANPWFSRNAEARQDAIAIQSAVDRQHPGLSLAERLEITRRKVRQLHPALFENRRREAPPPVSPSRGEGGRGGNPRGFDALPVEARREYDRYARALAGKGKPLTKDEWAGYYWENDA
;
A
#
# COMPACT_ATOMS: atom_id res chain seq x y z
N MET A 1 18.60 -26.29 -42.50
CA MET A 1 17.15 -26.46 -42.24
C MET A 1 16.76 -25.49 -41.13
N GLU A 2 16.77 -24.19 -41.42
CA GLU A 2 16.34 -23.14 -40.50
C GLU A 2 15.15 -22.46 -41.16
N GLY A 3 13.96 -22.60 -40.58
CA GLY A 3 12.75 -22.03 -41.20
C GLY A 3 11.41 -22.44 -40.60
N VAL A 4 11.36 -23.09 -39.43
CA VAL A 4 10.07 -23.55 -38.85
C VAL A 4 9.71 -22.87 -37.52
N VAL A 5 10.64 -22.15 -36.87
CA VAL A 5 10.40 -21.57 -35.53
C VAL A 5 9.85 -20.14 -35.51
N ALA A 6 9.67 -19.49 -36.66
CA ALA A 6 9.26 -18.07 -36.72
C ALA A 6 7.75 -17.83 -36.98
N ALA A 7 6.93 -18.88 -37.12
CA ALA A 7 5.55 -18.74 -37.63
C ALA A 7 4.43 -18.84 -36.58
N VAL A 8 4.72 -18.84 -35.28
CA VAL A 8 3.68 -19.04 -34.22
C VAL A 8 3.45 -17.81 -33.34
N GLU A 9 4.08 -16.66 -33.64
CA GLU A 9 3.94 -15.43 -32.84
C GLU A 9 2.77 -14.52 -33.25
N ALA A 10 1.93 -14.89 -34.24
CA ALA A 10 1.08 -13.91 -34.92
C ALA A 10 -0.45 -14.03 -34.77
N ASP A 11 -1.00 -14.82 -33.83
CA ASP A 11 -2.47 -14.95 -33.73
C ASP A 11 -3.00 -15.21 -32.31
N ALA A 12 -2.63 -14.36 -31.35
CA ALA A 12 -3.36 -14.27 -30.10
C ALA A 12 -4.17 -12.97 -30.10
N ASP A 13 -5.48 -13.10 -30.33
CA ASP A 13 -6.45 -12.01 -30.17
C ASP A 13 -6.22 -11.33 -28.81
N PRO A 14 -6.17 -9.98 -28.73
CA PRO A 14 -5.97 -9.28 -27.45
C PRO A 14 -6.93 -9.74 -26.35
N GLU A 15 -8.14 -10.19 -26.70
CA GLU A 15 -9.09 -10.76 -25.74
C GLU A 15 -8.62 -12.12 -25.20
N VAL A 16 -8.09 -12.99 -26.06
CA VAL A 16 -7.54 -14.32 -25.74
C VAL A 16 -6.28 -14.20 -24.89
N GLU A 17 -5.40 -13.24 -25.21
CA GLU A 17 -4.24 -12.94 -24.37
C GLU A 17 -4.64 -12.42 -23.00
N ALA A 18 -5.58 -11.49 -22.93
CA ALA A 18 -6.08 -10.97 -21.66
C ALA A 18 -6.67 -12.09 -20.81
N GLN A 19 -7.41 -13.01 -21.41
CA GLN A 19 -7.96 -14.19 -20.76
C GLN A 19 -6.88 -15.16 -20.28
N ALA A 20 -5.87 -15.44 -21.10
CA ALA A 20 -4.74 -16.28 -20.71
C ALA A 20 -3.93 -15.67 -19.56
N ARG A 21 -3.66 -14.35 -19.60
CA ARG A 21 -2.96 -13.63 -18.52
C ARG A 21 -3.72 -13.68 -17.21
N ARG A 22 -5.06 -13.61 -17.23
CA ARG A 22 -5.90 -13.82 -16.04
C ARG A 22 -5.74 -15.21 -15.44
N MET A 23 -5.39 -16.22 -16.24
CA MET A 23 -5.10 -17.60 -15.79
C MET A 23 -3.63 -17.84 -15.41
N GLY A 24 -2.79 -16.80 -15.36
CA GLY A 24 -1.38 -16.91 -15.01
C GLY A 24 -0.46 -17.28 -16.18
N TRP A 25 -0.95 -17.19 -17.41
CA TRP A 25 -0.08 -17.20 -18.59
C TRP A 25 0.72 -15.90 -18.65
N VAL A 26 1.99 -16.00 -19.02
CA VAL A 26 2.85 -14.84 -19.24
C VAL A 26 3.40 -14.87 -20.67
N PRO A 27 3.63 -13.70 -21.28
CA PRO A 27 4.30 -13.60 -22.57
C PRO A 27 5.67 -14.29 -22.55
N ARG A 28 6.18 -14.66 -23.73
CA ARG A 28 7.46 -15.36 -23.88
C ARG A 28 8.61 -14.61 -23.21
N ASP A 29 8.59 -13.29 -23.31
CA ASP A 29 9.61 -12.40 -22.76
C ASP A 29 9.64 -12.39 -21.22
N ASP A 30 8.50 -12.65 -20.58
CA ASP A 30 8.35 -12.65 -19.12
C ASP A 30 8.39 -14.07 -18.52
N PHE A 31 8.52 -15.11 -19.35
CA PHE A 31 8.53 -16.50 -18.90
C PHE A 31 9.89 -16.89 -18.30
N ARG A 32 9.93 -17.04 -16.97
CA ARG A 32 11.17 -17.39 -16.22
C ARG A 32 11.50 -18.89 -16.20
N GLY A 33 10.82 -19.71 -17.01
CA GLY A 33 11.00 -21.15 -17.06
C GLY A 33 11.72 -21.63 -18.32
N ASP A 34 11.67 -22.94 -18.54
CA ASP A 34 12.18 -23.59 -19.76
C ASP A 34 11.46 -23.05 -21.02
N ALA A 35 12.18 -22.36 -21.89
CA ALA A 35 11.56 -21.73 -23.08
C ALA A 35 10.85 -22.75 -23.99
N GLU A 36 11.25 -24.01 -23.97
CA GLU A 36 10.58 -25.11 -24.70
C GLU A 36 9.23 -25.53 -24.10
N LYS A 37 8.98 -25.21 -22.83
CA LYS A 37 7.72 -25.49 -22.14
C LYS A 37 6.74 -24.31 -22.23
N TRP A 38 7.21 -23.15 -22.67
CA TRP A 38 6.36 -22.00 -22.97
C TRP A 38 5.44 -22.31 -24.15
N ARG A 39 4.20 -21.82 -24.09
CA ARG A 39 3.17 -22.11 -25.09
C ARG A 39 2.41 -20.84 -25.45
N PRO A 40 1.87 -20.74 -26.67
CA PRO A 40 0.97 -19.65 -27.05
C PRO A 40 -0.27 -19.57 -26.13
N ALA A 41 -0.85 -18.37 -25.99
CA ALA A 41 -1.99 -18.11 -25.12
C ALA A 41 -3.18 -19.05 -25.38
N ARG A 42 -3.50 -19.29 -26.66
CA ARG A 42 -4.60 -20.19 -27.08
C ARG A 42 -4.39 -21.64 -26.63
N ASP A 43 -3.19 -22.19 -26.85
CA ASP A 43 -2.84 -23.56 -26.45
C ASP A 43 -2.84 -23.75 -24.92
N PHE A 44 -2.44 -22.70 -24.19
CA PHE A 44 -2.49 -22.69 -22.73
C PHE A 44 -3.93 -22.77 -22.22
N LEU A 45 -4.83 -21.99 -22.82
CA LEU A 45 -6.26 -22.00 -22.50
C LEU A 45 -6.91 -23.35 -22.83
N ASP A 46 -6.65 -23.90 -24.01
CA ASP A 46 -7.22 -25.18 -24.44
C ASP A 46 -6.78 -26.35 -23.55
N ARG A 47 -5.51 -26.38 -23.12
CA ARG A 47 -5.03 -27.38 -22.16
C ARG A 47 -5.52 -27.14 -20.74
N GLY A 48 -5.51 -25.90 -20.26
CA GLY A 48 -6.02 -25.55 -18.94
C GLY A 48 -7.50 -25.91 -18.81
N MET A 49 -8.26 -25.74 -19.89
CA MET A 49 -9.64 -26.20 -20.01
C MET A 49 -9.72 -27.73 -20.05
N THR A 50 -8.93 -28.42 -20.88
CA THR A 50 -9.04 -29.88 -21.06
C THR A 50 -8.62 -30.68 -19.82
N LEU A 51 -7.62 -30.20 -19.07
CA LEU A 51 -6.99 -31.00 -18.00
C LEU A 51 -7.74 -30.95 -16.67
N LEU A 52 -8.54 -29.92 -16.37
CA LEU A 52 -9.26 -29.80 -15.09
C LEU A 52 -10.65 -29.15 -15.26
N PRO A 53 -11.75 -29.91 -15.35
CA PRO A 53 -13.11 -29.36 -15.44
C PRO A 53 -13.51 -28.49 -14.23
N VAL A 54 -12.94 -28.76 -13.04
CA VAL A 54 -13.12 -27.93 -11.84
C VAL A 54 -12.49 -26.55 -12.00
N LEU A 55 -11.41 -26.44 -12.79
CA LEU A 55 -10.76 -25.15 -13.08
C LEU A 55 -11.60 -24.31 -14.05
N GLN A 56 -12.26 -24.96 -15.03
CA GLN A 56 -13.19 -24.27 -15.94
C GLN A 56 -14.37 -23.63 -15.21
N GLN A 57 -14.98 -24.35 -14.26
CA GLN A 57 -16.12 -23.84 -13.51
C GLN A 57 -15.72 -22.65 -12.63
N GLN A 58 -14.55 -22.74 -11.98
CA GLN A 58 -14.00 -21.64 -11.20
C GLN A 58 -13.65 -20.42 -12.07
N TYR A 59 -13.06 -20.64 -13.24
CA TYR A 59 -12.74 -19.56 -14.18
C TYR A 59 -14.01 -18.85 -14.67
N ARG A 60 -15.03 -19.60 -15.12
CA ARG A 60 -16.31 -19.01 -15.55
C ARG A 60 -16.96 -18.20 -14.43
N ALA A 61 -16.91 -18.69 -13.19
CA ALA A 61 -17.42 -17.95 -12.04
C ALA A 61 -16.62 -16.68 -11.76
N LEU A 62 -15.29 -16.73 -11.87
CA LEU A 62 -14.41 -15.59 -11.62
C LEU A 62 -14.53 -14.52 -12.73
N ASP A 63 -14.56 -14.94 -13.99
CA ASP A 63 -14.71 -14.06 -15.15
C ASP A 63 -16.09 -13.39 -15.15
N GLY A 64 -17.15 -14.14 -14.81
CA GLY A 64 -18.49 -13.57 -14.60
C GLY A 64 -18.53 -12.53 -13.47
N ARG A 65 -17.86 -12.79 -12.33
CA ARG A 65 -17.72 -11.81 -11.24
C ARG A 65 -16.96 -10.58 -11.70
N TYR A 66 -15.86 -10.76 -12.42
CA TYR A 66 -15.05 -9.67 -12.92
C TYR A 66 -15.82 -8.78 -13.90
N ALA A 67 -16.51 -9.38 -14.87
CA ALA A 67 -17.37 -8.65 -15.81
C ALA A 67 -18.49 -7.89 -15.08
N SER A 68 -19.12 -8.51 -14.07
CA SER A 68 -20.16 -7.86 -13.27
C SER A 68 -19.60 -6.67 -12.46
N MET A 69 -18.39 -6.80 -11.91
CA MET A 69 -17.75 -5.73 -11.13
C MET A 69 -17.32 -4.58 -12.06
N GLN A 70 -16.82 -4.89 -13.26
CA GLN A 70 -16.52 -3.88 -14.27
C GLN A 70 -17.78 -3.14 -14.75
N ALA A 71 -18.92 -3.83 -14.90
CA ALA A 71 -20.19 -3.20 -15.22
C ALA A 71 -20.64 -2.26 -14.09
N GLN A 72 -20.60 -2.72 -12.84
CA GLN A 72 -20.91 -1.90 -11.66
C GLN A 72 -20.03 -0.66 -11.55
N LEU A 73 -18.73 -0.79 -11.83
CA LEU A 73 -17.81 0.35 -11.83
C LEU A 73 -18.20 1.37 -12.91
N ARG A 74 -18.47 0.93 -14.13
CA ARG A 74 -18.93 1.82 -15.22
C ARG A 74 -20.25 2.52 -14.87
N ASP A 75 -21.20 1.80 -14.30
CA ASP A 75 -22.48 2.35 -13.87
C ASP A 75 -22.30 3.37 -12.73
N SER A 76 -21.43 3.08 -11.76
CA SER A 76 -21.11 4.00 -10.66
C SER A 76 -20.44 5.29 -11.16
N GLN A 77 -19.51 5.18 -12.11
CA GLN A 77 -18.87 6.34 -12.75
C GLN A 77 -19.90 7.19 -13.49
N LYS A 78 -20.82 6.57 -14.23
CA LYS A 78 -21.91 7.27 -14.91
C LYS A 78 -22.86 7.97 -13.93
N ALA A 79 -23.20 7.31 -12.82
CA ALA A 79 -24.04 7.88 -11.78
C ALA A 79 -23.37 9.09 -11.10
N LEU A 80 -22.06 9.01 -10.81
CA LEU A 80 -21.29 10.13 -10.28
C LEU A 80 -21.26 11.29 -11.28
N ALA A 81 -21.00 11.03 -12.56
CA ALA A 81 -21.01 12.06 -13.61
C ALA A 81 -22.38 12.77 -13.70
N ASP A 82 -23.48 12.01 -13.73
CA ASP A 82 -24.84 12.56 -13.74
C ASP A 82 -25.14 13.36 -12.47
N LEU A 83 -24.70 12.89 -11.29
CA LEU A 83 -24.85 13.63 -10.04
C LEU A 83 -24.09 14.96 -10.10
N THR A 84 -22.83 14.96 -10.56
CA THR A 84 -22.02 16.18 -10.68
C THR A 84 -22.63 17.19 -11.66
N GLU A 85 -23.21 16.71 -12.76
CA GLU A 85 -23.89 17.58 -13.73
C GLU A 85 -25.19 18.16 -13.14
N ARG A 86 -25.95 17.37 -12.38
CA ARG A 86 -27.17 17.84 -11.71
C ARG A 86 -26.88 18.86 -10.62
N THR A 87 -25.87 18.62 -9.78
CA THR A 87 -25.45 19.60 -8.76
C THR A 87 -24.97 20.87 -9.44
N ARG A 88 -24.12 20.76 -10.46
CA ARG A 88 -23.67 21.93 -11.24
C ARG A 88 -24.83 22.73 -11.83
N ARG A 89 -25.82 22.07 -12.44
CA ARG A 89 -27.02 22.75 -12.97
C ARG A 89 -27.91 23.33 -11.87
N ALA A 90 -27.92 22.74 -10.69
CA ALA A 90 -28.68 23.27 -9.54
C ALA A 90 -27.99 24.53 -9.00
N ASP A 91 -26.68 24.48 -8.85
CA ASP A 91 -25.83 25.58 -8.38
C ASP A 91 -25.89 26.76 -9.35
N GLU A 92 -25.76 26.52 -10.67
CA GLU A 92 -25.91 27.55 -11.70
C GLU A 92 -27.29 28.23 -11.64
N ARG A 93 -28.37 27.44 -11.48
CA ARG A 93 -29.73 27.98 -11.34
C ARG A 93 -29.91 28.76 -10.04
N ALA A 94 -29.29 28.33 -8.94
CA ALA A 94 -29.33 29.03 -7.68
C ALA A 94 -28.57 30.36 -7.76
N TYR A 95 -27.39 30.35 -8.36
CA TYR A 95 -26.57 31.54 -8.62
C TYR A 95 -27.33 32.54 -9.50
N GLN A 96 -27.89 32.11 -10.63
CA GLN A 96 -28.67 32.98 -11.52
C GLN A 96 -29.88 33.61 -10.82
N ARG A 97 -30.58 32.87 -9.95
CA ARG A 97 -31.67 33.42 -9.14
C ARG A 97 -31.16 34.48 -8.17
N ALA A 98 -30.09 34.18 -7.43
CA ALA A 98 -29.50 35.12 -6.48
C ALA A 98 -29.02 36.41 -7.17
N VAL A 99 -28.39 36.30 -8.34
CA VAL A 99 -27.99 37.46 -9.15
C VAL A 99 -29.20 38.30 -9.55
N ARG A 100 -30.26 37.68 -10.09
CA ARG A 100 -31.49 38.40 -10.48
C ARG A 100 -32.14 39.11 -9.29
N ASP A 101 -32.16 38.48 -8.13
CA ASP A 101 -32.73 39.06 -6.91
C ASP A 101 -31.91 40.27 -6.42
N ILE A 102 -30.57 40.17 -6.46
CA ILE A 102 -29.66 41.29 -6.13
C ILE A 102 -29.82 42.43 -7.14
N GLU A 103 -29.88 42.13 -8.44
CA GLU A 103 -30.10 43.14 -9.47
C GLU A 103 -31.45 43.85 -9.32
N GLY A 104 -32.50 43.12 -8.94
CA GLY A 104 -33.80 43.70 -8.60
C GLY A 104 -33.72 44.66 -7.42
N ARG A 105 -33.02 44.28 -6.34
CA ARG A 105 -32.75 45.17 -5.19
C ARG A 105 -31.96 46.41 -5.61
N ARG A 106 -30.95 46.25 -6.48
CA ARG A 106 -30.16 47.36 -7.01
C ARG A 106 -31.02 48.34 -7.81
N GLN A 107 -31.89 47.83 -8.69
CA GLN A 107 -32.81 48.67 -9.49
C GLN A 107 -33.81 49.42 -8.59
N ALA A 108 -34.36 48.76 -7.58
CA ALA A 108 -35.26 49.38 -6.61
C ALA A 108 -34.57 50.51 -5.83
N ALA A 109 -33.33 50.31 -5.40
CA ALA A 109 -32.52 51.31 -4.72
C ALA A 109 -32.21 52.53 -5.62
N VAL A 110 -31.93 52.30 -6.90
CA VAL A 110 -31.76 53.40 -7.88
C VAL A 110 -33.06 54.18 -8.06
N ALA A 111 -34.20 53.48 -8.17
CA ALA A 111 -35.50 54.12 -8.34
C ALA A 111 -35.94 54.94 -7.12
N SER A 112 -35.60 54.51 -5.91
CA SER A 112 -35.87 55.24 -4.67
C SER A 112 -34.83 56.31 -4.33
N GLY A 113 -33.70 56.35 -5.05
CA GLY A 113 -32.57 57.24 -4.74
C GLY A 113 -31.80 56.84 -3.48
N ASP A 114 -31.95 55.60 -3.01
CA ASP A 114 -31.27 55.10 -1.81
C ASP A 114 -29.86 54.62 -2.13
N THR A 115 -28.90 55.52 -1.93
CA THR A 115 -27.46 55.25 -2.14
C THR A 115 -26.90 54.19 -1.20
N THR A 116 -27.49 54.00 -0.02
CA THR A 116 -27.03 53.00 0.96
C THR A 116 -27.45 51.59 0.54
N ALA A 117 -28.71 51.42 0.14
CA ALA A 117 -29.22 50.16 -0.37
C ALA A 117 -28.52 49.75 -1.68
N PHE A 118 -28.14 50.71 -2.52
CA PHE A 118 -27.35 50.46 -3.72
C PHE A 118 -25.95 49.92 -3.40
N ALA A 119 -25.24 50.53 -2.46
CA ALA A 119 -23.90 50.09 -2.05
C ALA A 119 -23.92 48.68 -1.44
N VAL A 120 -24.96 48.36 -0.66
CA VAL A 120 -25.17 47.01 -0.11
C VAL A 120 -25.44 46.00 -1.23
N ALA A 121 -26.29 46.31 -2.20
CA ALA A 121 -26.58 45.41 -3.31
C ALA A 121 -25.34 45.14 -4.19
N GLU A 122 -24.47 46.14 -4.41
CA GLU A 122 -23.21 45.90 -5.12
C GLU A 122 -22.22 45.05 -4.33
N ARG A 123 -22.15 45.24 -3.01
CA ARG A 123 -21.32 44.39 -2.16
C ARG A 123 -21.80 42.94 -2.19
N ASP A 124 -23.11 42.72 -2.07
CA ASP A 124 -23.72 41.40 -2.16
C ASP A 124 -23.43 40.73 -3.53
N LEU A 125 -23.46 41.51 -4.62
CA LEU A 125 -23.15 41.02 -5.97
C LEU A 125 -21.69 40.62 -6.09
N GLN A 126 -20.77 41.41 -5.53
CA GLN A 126 -19.35 41.13 -5.54
C GLN A 126 -19.03 39.91 -4.68
N ASP A 127 -19.57 39.83 -3.47
CA ASP A 127 -19.40 38.67 -2.57
C ASP A 127 -19.96 37.39 -3.23
N LEU A 128 -21.09 37.48 -3.93
CA LEU A 128 -21.66 36.35 -4.68
C LEU A 128 -20.77 35.92 -5.86
N ARG A 129 -20.13 36.86 -6.56
CA ARG A 129 -19.18 36.56 -7.66
C ARG A 129 -17.89 35.94 -7.14
N ASP A 130 -17.40 36.42 -6.00
CA ASP A 130 -16.17 35.93 -5.38
C ASP A 130 -16.36 34.54 -4.74
N THR A 131 -17.59 34.22 -4.32
CA THR A 131 -17.98 32.90 -3.80
C THR A 131 -18.50 31.94 -4.86
N ALA A 132 -18.76 32.41 -6.09
CA ALA A 132 -19.19 31.55 -7.17
C ALA A 132 -18.07 30.58 -7.60
N PRO A 133 -18.38 29.30 -7.86
CA PRO A 133 -17.44 28.41 -8.51
C PRO A 133 -17.12 28.97 -9.90
N LEU A 134 -15.82 29.14 -10.22
CA LEU A 134 -15.38 29.70 -11.50
C LEU A 134 -16.05 28.97 -12.68
N PRO A 135 -16.51 29.71 -13.72
CA PRO A 135 -17.11 29.10 -14.89
C PRO A 135 -16.11 28.16 -15.60
N ALA A 136 -16.59 26.99 -16.00
CA ALA A 136 -15.77 25.88 -16.48
C ALA A 136 -14.89 26.17 -17.71
N ALA A 137 -15.12 27.26 -18.45
CA ALA A 137 -14.21 27.68 -19.52
C ALA A 137 -12.77 27.91 -18.99
N ARG A 138 -12.63 28.35 -17.72
CA ARG A 138 -11.32 28.46 -17.07
C ARG A 138 -10.86 27.17 -16.39
N ALA A 139 -11.75 26.19 -16.22
CA ALA A 139 -11.42 24.87 -15.68
C ALA A 139 -11.02 23.86 -16.77
N GLU A 140 -11.43 24.07 -18.03
CA GLU A 140 -10.93 23.32 -19.20
C GLU A 140 -9.61 23.90 -19.76
N GLU A 141 -9.39 25.22 -19.63
CA GLU A 141 -8.12 25.86 -20.03
C GLU A 141 -7.09 25.91 -18.88
N ALA A 142 -7.54 25.68 -17.64
CA ALA A 142 -6.67 25.14 -16.62
C ALA A 142 -6.40 23.68 -17.00
N ALA A 143 -5.26 23.44 -17.67
CA ALA A 143 -4.56 22.16 -17.65
C ALA A 143 -4.83 21.46 -16.31
N PRO A 144 -5.12 20.14 -16.31
CA PRO A 144 -5.68 19.44 -15.15
C PRO A 144 -5.03 20.01 -13.91
N ALA A 145 -5.79 20.78 -13.12
CA ALA A 145 -5.27 21.31 -11.89
C ALA A 145 -4.60 20.12 -11.21
N PRO A 146 -3.31 20.21 -10.87
CA PRO A 146 -2.65 19.10 -10.19
C PRO A 146 -3.60 18.74 -9.06
N VAL A 147 -4.03 17.47 -9.03
CA VAL A 147 -4.60 16.79 -7.84
C VAL A 147 -4.12 17.59 -6.66
N PRO A 148 -5.00 18.29 -5.89
CA PRO A 148 -4.57 19.30 -4.94
C PRO A 148 -3.33 18.75 -4.30
N ALA A 149 -2.18 19.37 -4.62
CA ALA A 149 -0.90 18.85 -4.18
C ALA A 149 -1.12 18.56 -2.70
N PRO A 150 -0.80 17.34 -2.21
CA PRO A 150 -0.86 17.08 -0.79
C PRO A 150 -0.26 18.31 -0.17
N VAL A 151 -1.08 19.05 0.59
CA VAL A 151 -0.68 20.31 1.21
C VAL A 151 0.77 20.15 1.60
N GLU A 152 1.65 21.04 1.14
CA GLU A 152 3.05 21.08 1.53
C GLU A 152 3.13 21.42 3.03
N ARG A 153 2.60 20.54 3.87
CA ARG A 153 3.43 20.03 4.94
C ARG A 153 4.50 19.23 4.24
N VAL A 154 5.64 19.86 4.06
CA VAL A 154 6.91 19.17 4.36
C VAL A 154 6.84 18.81 5.85
N GLU A 155 5.91 17.92 6.22
CA GLU A 155 6.06 17.06 7.37
C GLU A 155 7.23 16.19 6.92
N SER A 156 8.42 16.57 7.39
CA SER A 156 9.45 15.59 7.69
C SER A 156 8.75 14.28 8.03
N MET A 157 8.99 13.22 7.24
CA MET A 157 8.34 11.91 7.46
C MET A 157 8.23 11.69 8.97
N PRO A 158 7.01 11.48 9.51
CA PRO A 158 6.83 11.24 10.94
C PRO A 158 7.90 10.26 11.39
N VAL A 159 8.61 10.58 12.48
CA VAL A 159 9.79 9.82 12.93
C VAL A 159 9.46 8.32 13.04
N GLU A 160 8.21 8.01 13.39
CA GLU A 160 7.64 6.67 13.48
C GLU A 160 7.68 5.90 12.15
N ILE A 161 7.47 6.58 11.02
CA ILE A 161 7.56 5.97 9.68
C ILE A 161 9.02 5.73 9.31
N MET A 162 9.92 6.65 9.64
CA MET A 162 11.36 6.47 9.41
C MET A 162 11.89 5.28 10.21
N ASP A 163 11.54 5.19 11.48
CA ASP A 163 11.91 4.08 12.37
C ASP A 163 11.33 2.76 11.86
N PHE A 164 10.10 2.77 11.38
CA PHE A 164 9.48 1.58 10.78
C PHE A 164 10.23 1.10 9.54
N VAL A 165 10.58 1.99 8.61
CA VAL A 165 11.32 1.63 7.39
C VAL A 165 12.73 1.15 7.72
N GLN A 166 13.41 1.77 8.69
CA GLN A 166 14.72 1.32 9.16
C GLN A 166 14.66 -0.07 9.81
N ALA A 167 13.64 -0.33 10.63
CA ALA A 167 13.44 -1.62 11.29
C ALA A 167 12.99 -2.73 10.32
N ASN A 168 12.53 -2.37 9.12
CA ASN A 168 11.97 -3.30 8.15
C ASN A 168 12.61 -3.15 6.76
N PRO A 169 13.85 -3.66 6.54
CA PRO A 169 14.55 -3.55 5.27
C PRO A 169 13.81 -4.18 4.07
N TRP A 170 12.88 -5.11 4.32
CA TRP A 170 12.02 -5.71 3.31
C TRP A 170 11.10 -4.68 2.64
N PHE A 171 10.75 -3.58 3.31
CA PHE A 171 9.89 -2.53 2.79
C PHE A 171 10.52 -1.82 1.58
N SER A 172 11.85 -1.62 1.59
CA SER A 172 12.57 -1.05 0.45
C SER A 172 12.90 -2.10 -0.61
N ARG A 173 13.23 -3.34 -0.18
CA ARG A 173 13.78 -4.40 -1.05
C ARG A 173 12.72 -5.24 -1.78
N ASN A 174 11.50 -5.33 -1.26
CA ASN A 174 10.42 -6.09 -1.86
C ASN A 174 9.24 -5.15 -2.18
N ALA A 175 9.00 -4.93 -3.47
CA ALA A 175 7.94 -4.03 -3.95
C ALA A 175 6.54 -4.58 -3.66
N GLU A 176 6.34 -5.90 -3.72
CA GLU A 176 5.05 -6.55 -3.47
C GLU A 176 4.66 -6.44 -2.00
N ALA A 177 5.56 -6.81 -1.08
CA ALA A 177 5.34 -6.65 0.35
C ALA A 177 5.16 -5.18 0.77
N ARG A 178 5.79 -4.24 0.06
CA ARG A 178 5.57 -2.80 0.27
C ARG A 178 4.16 -2.38 -0.15
N GLN A 179 3.67 -2.81 -1.30
CA GLN A 179 2.30 -2.48 -1.75
C GLN A 179 1.26 -3.06 -0.79
N ASP A 180 1.46 -4.31 -0.34
CA ASP A 180 0.58 -4.93 0.66
C ASP A 180 0.61 -4.19 1.99
N ALA A 181 1.80 -3.76 2.45
CA ALA A 181 1.93 -2.95 3.65
C ALA A 181 1.15 -1.63 3.57
N ILE A 182 1.21 -0.93 2.42
CA ILE A 182 0.47 0.32 2.21
C ILE A 182 -1.04 0.07 2.19
N ALA A 183 -1.49 -0.97 1.49
CA ALA A 183 -2.89 -1.35 1.43
C ALA A 183 -3.44 -1.73 2.83
N ILE A 184 -2.67 -2.51 3.60
CA ILE A 184 -3.02 -2.91 4.96
C ILE A 184 -3.05 -1.69 5.90
N GLN A 185 -2.05 -0.80 5.82
CA GLN A 185 -2.00 0.41 6.65
C GLN A 185 -3.25 1.26 6.43
N SER A 186 -3.68 1.46 5.18
CA SER A 186 -4.90 2.22 4.86
C SER A 186 -6.17 1.59 5.44
N ALA A 187 -6.21 0.27 5.62
CA ALA A 187 -7.31 -0.44 6.27
C ALA A 187 -7.23 -0.31 7.80
N VAL A 188 -6.02 -0.40 8.38
CA VAL A 188 -5.76 -0.25 9.81
C VAL A 188 -6.06 1.17 10.28
N ASP A 189 -5.71 2.20 9.51
CA ASP A 189 -6.02 3.60 9.82
C ASP A 189 -7.53 3.85 9.90
N ARG A 190 -8.31 3.21 9.02
CA ARG A 190 -9.79 3.29 9.03
C ARG A 190 -10.44 2.50 10.16
N GLN A 191 -9.88 1.34 10.50
CA GLN A 191 -10.43 0.45 11.54
C GLN A 191 -10.02 0.87 12.95
N HIS A 192 -8.90 1.55 13.10
CA HIS A 192 -8.31 1.93 14.38
C HIS A 192 -7.95 3.42 14.43
N PRO A 193 -8.91 4.34 14.24
CA PRO A 193 -8.63 5.78 14.24
C PRO A 193 -8.13 6.29 15.61
N GLY A 194 -8.45 5.59 16.70
CA GLY A 194 -8.05 5.96 18.06
C GLY A 194 -6.67 5.44 18.52
N LEU A 195 -5.97 4.63 17.72
CA LEU A 195 -4.62 4.17 18.05
C LEU A 195 -3.56 5.16 17.59
N SER A 196 -2.37 5.12 18.21
CA SER A 196 -1.22 5.87 17.73
C SER A 196 -0.72 5.33 16.39
N LEU A 197 0.00 6.16 15.63
CA LEU A 197 0.58 5.75 14.35
C LEU A 197 1.53 4.55 14.50
N ALA A 198 2.34 4.52 15.56
CA ALA A 198 3.26 3.42 15.85
C ALA A 198 2.52 2.09 16.10
N GLU A 199 1.44 2.10 16.87
CA GLU A 199 0.62 0.90 17.12
C GLU A 199 -0.05 0.39 15.83
N ARG A 200 -0.53 1.31 14.98
CA ARG A 200 -1.08 0.95 13.68
C ARG A 200 -0.03 0.33 12.76
N LEU A 201 1.18 0.89 12.71
CA LEU A 201 2.29 0.34 11.92
C LEU A 201 2.70 -1.06 12.39
N GLU A 202 2.63 -1.36 13.69
CA GLU A 202 2.91 -2.72 14.21
C GLU A 202 1.78 -3.72 13.87
N ILE A 203 0.52 -3.28 13.85
CA ILE A 203 -0.58 -4.10 13.32
C ILE A 203 -0.33 -4.41 11.83
N THR A 204 0.07 -3.40 11.06
CA THR A 204 0.42 -3.57 9.65
C THR A 204 1.57 -4.54 9.46
N ARG A 205 2.66 -4.40 10.24
CA ARG A 205 3.80 -5.33 10.22
C ARG A 205 3.38 -6.78 10.45
N ARG A 206 2.56 -7.04 11.47
CA ARG A 206 2.09 -8.39 11.81
C ARG A 206 1.26 -9.00 10.69
N LYS A 207 0.39 -8.21 10.06
CA LYS A 207 -0.41 -8.64 8.91
C LYS A 207 0.47 -8.92 7.68
N VAL A 208 1.47 -8.08 7.41
CA VAL A 208 2.44 -8.31 6.32
C VAL A 208 3.27 -9.57 6.59
N ARG A 209 3.66 -9.84 7.84
CA ARG A 209 4.36 -11.08 8.20
C ARG A 209 3.53 -12.34 7.96
N GLN A 210 2.21 -12.27 8.12
CA GLN A 210 1.33 -13.39 7.81
C GLN A 210 1.20 -13.63 6.30
N LEU A 211 1.21 -12.56 5.50
CA LEU A 211 1.15 -12.66 4.03
C LEU A 211 2.49 -13.04 3.40
N HIS A 212 3.59 -12.56 3.98
CA HIS A 212 4.95 -12.77 3.48
C HIS A 212 5.89 -13.42 4.51
N PRO A 213 5.60 -14.63 5.04
CA PRO A 213 6.43 -15.26 6.09
C PRO A 213 7.91 -15.40 5.69
N ALA A 214 8.16 -15.72 4.41
CA ALA A 214 9.50 -15.91 3.85
C ALA A 214 10.40 -14.66 3.91
N LEU A 215 9.84 -13.46 4.09
CA LEU A 215 10.62 -12.22 4.26
C LEU A 215 11.06 -11.99 5.70
N PHE A 216 10.43 -12.67 6.66
CA PHE A 216 10.71 -12.57 8.09
C PHE A 216 11.48 -13.79 8.61
N GLU A 217 11.64 -14.83 7.80
CA GLU A 217 12.45 -16.02 8.10
C GLU A 217 13.92 -15.81 7.71
N ASN A 218 14.81 -16.12 8.65
CA ASN A 218 16.24 -15.98 8.46
C ASN A 218 16.79 -17.16 7.65
N ARG A 219 16.98 -16.99 6.34
CA ARG A 219 17.55 -18.01 5.42
C ARG A 219 18.87 -18.66 5.89
N ARG A 220 19.61 -18.05 6.82
CA ARG A 220 20.82 -18.66 7.40
C ARG A 220 20.53 -19.78 8.41
N ARG A 221 19.29 -19.92 8.91
CA ARG A 221 18.90 -21.01 9.81
C ARG A 221 18.57 -22.32 9.09
N GLU A 222 18.24 -22.26 7.80
CA GLU A 222 17.92 -23.45 6.98
C GLU A 222 19.10 -23.90 6.11
N ALA A 223 20.20 -23.16 6.08
CA ALA A 223 21.41 -23.59 5.39
C ALA A 223 22.01 -24.79 6.15
N PRO A 224 22.19 -25.96 5.51
CA PRO A 224 22.91 -27.05 6.14
C PRO A 224 24.34 -26.61 6.49
N PRO A 225 24.89 -27.04 7.64
CA PRO A 225 26.23 -26.63 8.05
C PRO A 225 27.26 -27.03 6.98
N PRO A 226 28.22 -26.16 6.63
CA PRO A 226 29.24 -26.49 5.66
C PRO A 226 30.10 -27.63 6.20
N VAL A 227 30.12 -28.74 5.47
CA VAL A 227 30.95 -29.91 5.76
C VAL A 227 32.36 -29.70 5.19
N SER A 228 33.27 -29.11 5.97
CA SER A 228 34.73 -29.30 5.81
C SER A 228 35.54 -28.76 6.99
N PRO A 229 36.78 -29.26 7.18
CA PRO A 229 37.23 -29.75 8.47
C PRO A 229 37.95 -28.71 9.33
N SER A 230 37.83 -28.90 10.64
CA SER A 230 38.61 -28.22 11.67
C SER A 230 40.13 -28.37 11.47
N ARG A 231 40.83 -27.23 11.46
CA ARG A 231 42.12 -27.03 12.15
C ARG A 231 42.51 -25.55 12.14
N GLY A 232 42.75 -24.96 13.32
CA GLY A 232 43.50 -23.71 13.46
C GLY A 232 42.83 -22.62 14.29
N GLU A 233 42.88 -22.80 15.60
CA GLU A 233 43.00 -21.81 16.68
C GLU A 233 43.32 -20.35 16.28
N GLY A 234 42.54 -19.40 16.83
CA GLY A 234 42.97 -18.01 17.01
C GLY A 234 42.12 -16.91 16.35
N GLY A 235 40.96 -16.58 16.94
CA GLY A 235 40.21 -15.38 16.58
C GLY A 235 38.98 -15.18 17.45
N ARG A 236 39.09 -14.36 18.50
CA ARG A 236 37.98 -13.97 19.39
C ARG A 236 36.90 -13.20 18.62
N GLY A 237 35.87 -13.91 18.17
CA GLY A 237 34.54 -13.34 17.91
C GLY A 237 33.68 -13.64 19.13
N GLY A 238 33.35 -12.62 19.93
CA GLY A 238 32.53 -12.78 21.13
C GLY A 238 31.18 -13.42 20.78
N ASN A 239 30.79 -14.45 21.54
CA ASN A 239 29.49 -15.10 21.38
C ASN A 239 28.38 -14.03 21.54
N PRO A 240 27.49 -13.81 20.55
CA PRO A 240 26.41 -12.81 20.64
C PRO A 240 25.40 -13.10 21.75
N ARG A 241 25.49 -14.29 22.36
CA ARG A 241 24.73 -14.70 23.56
C ARG A 241 25.63 -15.00 24.76
N GLY A 242 26.87 -14.51 24.75
CA GLY A 242 27.79 -14.62 25.88
C GLY A 242 27.46 -13.64 27.00
N PHE A 243 28.14 -13.79 28.14
CA PHE A 243 27.93 -12.95 29.32
C PHE A 243 28.09 -11.44 29.03
N ASP A 244 29.03 -11.08 28.16
CA ASP A 244 29.26 -9.67 27.80
C ASP A 244 28.12 -9.07 26.96
N ALA A 245 27.30 -9.91 26.32
CA ALA A 245 26.13 -9.49 25.54
C ALA A 245 24.84 -9.35 26.38
N LEU A 246 24.87 -9.72 27.66
CA LEU A 246 23.72 -9.58 28.56
C LEU A 246 23.35 -8.10 28.81
N PRO A 247 22.08 -7.77 29.11
CA PRO A 247 21.74 -6.45 29.62
C PRO A 247 22.50 -6.10 30.91
N VAL A 248 22.71 -4.80 31.16
CA VAL A 248 23.45 -4.30 32.35
C VAL A 248 22.84 -4.83 33.65
N GLU A 249 21.51 -4.91 33.72
CA GLU A 249 20.81 -5.41 34.90
C GLU A 249 21.01 -6.91 35.13
N ALA A 250 20.99 -7.72 34.08
CA ALA A 250 21.25 -9.17 34.16
C ALA A 250 22.68 -9.48 34.61
N ARG A 251 23.67 -8.66 34.22
CA ARG A 251 25.04 -8.77 34.74
C ARG A 251 25.15 -8.40 36.22
N ARG A 252 24.42 -7.37 36.66
CA ARG A 252 24.36 -6.98 38.09
C ARG A 252 23.68 -8.04 38.95
N GLU A 253 22.69 -8.74 38.42
CA GLU A 253 22.05 -9.87 39.09
C GLU A 253 23.01 -11.03 39.28
N TYR A 254 23.80 -11.38 38.26
CA TYR A 254 24.88 -12.33 38.41
C TYR A 254 25.85 -11.92 39.51
N ASP A 255 26.28 -10.66 39.55
CA ASP A 255 27.20 -10.17 40.59
C ASP A 255 26.61 -10.28 42.00
N ARG A 256 25.30 -10.00 42.16
CA ARG A 256 24.59 -10.17 43.44
C ARG A 256 24.49 -11.66 43.82
N TYR A 257 24.11 -12.51 42.87
CA TYR A 257 24.00 -13.95 43.04
C TYR A 257 25.35 -14.59 43.41
N ALA A 258 26.42 -14.25 42.68
CA ALA A 258 27.78 -14.73 42.92
C ALA A 258 28.29 -14.30 44.30
N ARG A 259 27.99 -13.08 44.72
CA ARG A 259 28.32 -12.59 46.07
C ARG A 259 27.53 -13.29 47.17
N ALA A 260 26.23 -13.55 46.96
CA ALA A 260 25.38 -14.24 47.94
C ALA A 260 25.81 -15.69 48.20
N LEU A 261 26.38 -16.34 47.18
CA LEU A 261 26.91 -17.71 47.26
C LEU A 261 28.39 -17.80 47.62
N ALA A 262 29.12 -16.68 47.67
CA ALA A 262 30.52 -16.65 48.08
C ALA A 262 30.66 -17.17 49.52
N GLY A 263 31.19 -18.39 49.67
CA GLY A 263 31.39 -19.08 50.95
C GLY A 263 30.30 -20.10 51.33
N LYS A 264 29.21 -20.21 50.57
CA LYS A 264 28.13 -21.21 50.79
C LYS A 264 27.99 -22.24 49.66
N GLY A 265 28.64 -22.01 48.52
CA GLY A 265 28.65 -22.91 47.38
C GLY A 265 29.41 -22.30 46.20
N LYS A 266 29.52 -23.05 45.10
CA LYS A 266 30.06 -22.51 43.84
C LYS A 266 28.91 -21.84 43.07
N PRO A 267 28.99 -20.53 42.75
CA PRO A 267 27.99 -19.92 41.88
C PRO A 267 28.12 -20.48 40.46
N LEU A 268 27.04 -20.41 39.68
CA LEU A 268 27.07 -20.65 38.24
C LEU A 268 28.20 -19.87 37.57
N THR A 269 28.79 -20.45 36.53
CA THR A 269 29.74 -19.75 35.68
C THR A 269 29.02 -18.65 34.88
N LYS A 270 29.78 -17.66 34.42
CA LYS A 270 29.26 -16.57 33.59
C LYS A 270 28.57 -17.07 32.31
N ASP A 271 29.08 -18.15 31.73
CA ASP A 271 28.52 -18.75 30.52
C ASP A 271 27.23 -19.52 30.80
N GLU A 272 27.14 -20.25 31.91
CA GLU A 272 25.90 -20.91 32.34
C GLU A 272 24.81 -19.89 32.70
N TRP A 273 25.18 -18.80 33.36
CA TRP A 273 24.26 -17.70 33.65
C TRP A 273 23.74 -17.04 32.37
N ALA A 274 24.62 -16.80 31.40
CA ALA A 274 24.23 -16.28 30.10
C ALA A 274 23.27 -17.23 29.39
N GLY A 275 23.54 -18.54 29.41
CA GLY A 275 22.62 -19.57 28.88
C GLY A 275 21.24 -19.51 29.52
N TYR A 276 21.17 -19.52 30.86
CA TYR A 276 19.91 -19.47 31.60
C TYR A 276 19.08 -18.20 31.31
N TYR A 277 19.76 -17.06 31.18
CA TYR A 277 19.11 -15.80 30.83
C TYR A 277 18.46 -15.88 29.44
N TRP A 278 19.20 -16.34 28.42
CA TRP A 278 18.69 -16.41 27.05
C TRP A 278 17.67 -17.52 26.82
N GLU A 279 17.64 -18.56 27.65
CA GLU A 279 16.63 -19.63 27.60
C GLU A 279 15.29 -19.21 28.21
N ASN A 280 15.30 -18.33 29.23
CA ASN A 280 14.06 -17.88 29.90
C ASN A 280 13.50 -16.56 29.35
N ASP A 281 14.26 -15.82 28.57
CA ASP A 281 13.84 -14.54 27.94
C ASP A 281 13.36 -14.75 26.47
N ALA A 282 12.95 -15.97 26.11
CA ALA A 282 12.49 -16.39 24.78
C ALA A 282 11.00 -16.79 24.74
#